data_AF-A0A511DUC6-F1
#
_entry.id   AF-A0A511DUC6-F1
#
_cell.length_a   1.000
_cell.length_b   1.000
_cell.length_c   1.000
_cell.angle_alpha   90.00
_cell.angle_beta   90.00
_cell.angle_gamma   90.00
#
_symmetry.space_group_name_H-M   'P 1'
#
loop_
_entity.id
_entity.type
_entity.pdbx_description
1 polymer ?
#
loop_
_entity_poly.entity_id
_entity_poly.type
_entity_poly.pdbx_seq_one_letter_code
_entity_poly.pdbx_strand_id
1 'polypeptide(L)' 'MGLWITIITAFIGLELIVYGFRQKDRAAVKWILAAIGLVLILFAIWVATPQGTELISHLNWFKPKN' A
#
# COMPACT_ATOMS: atom_id res chain seq x y z
N MET A 1 13.86 4.93 6.10
CA MET A 1 12.44 5.18 6.45
C MET A 1 11.48 4.62 5.40
N GLY A 2 11.72 4.81 4.09
CA GLY A 2 10.84 4.29 3.03
C GLY A 2 10.62 2.77 3.04
N LEU A 3 11.66 1.98 3.30
CA LEU A 3 11.58 0.51 3.29
C LEU A 3 10.58 -0.07 4.31
N TRP A 4 10.49 0.53 5.50
CA TRP A 4 9.51 0.15 6.52
C TRP A 4 8.07 0.50 6.11
N ILE A 5 7.88 1.66 5.47
CA ILE A 5 6.58 2.09 4.96
C ILE A 5 6.09 1.13 3.87
N THR A 6 6.99 0.70 2.98
CA THR A 6 6.69 -0.28 1.94
C THR A 6 6.27 -1.62 2.53
N ILE A 7 6.99 -2.12 3.55
CA ILE A 7 6.66 -3.38 4.23
C ILE A 7 5.30 -3.29 4.92
N ILE A 8 5.04 -2.21 5.68
CA ILE A 8 3.76 -2.02 6.38
C ILE A 8 2.61 -1.92 5.38
N THR A 9 2.77 -1.16 4.30
CA THR A 9 1.75 -1.01 3.25
C THR A 9 1.46 -2.35 2.56
N ALA A 10 2.48 -3.15 2.28
CA ALA A 10 2.32 -4.49 1.70
C ALA A 10 1.55 -5.43 2.65
N PHE A 11 1.84 -5.39 3.95
CA PHE A 11 1.10 -6.16 4.96
C PHE A 11 -0.37 -5.73 5.04
N ILE A 12 -0.66 -4.43 5.07
CA ILE A 12 -2.03 -3.90 5.08
C ILE A 12 -2.79 -4.34 3.82
N GLY A 13 -2.15 -4.25 2.65
CA GLY A 13 -2.74 -4.70 1.38
C GLY A 13 -3.09 -6.19 1.41
N LEU A 14 -2.20 -7.03 1.96
CA LEU A 14 -2.42 -8.46 2.10
C LEU A 14 -3.58 -8.76 3.08
N GLU A 15 -3.63 -8.09 4.24
CA GLU A 15 -4.71 -8.29 5.21
C GLU A 15 -6.08 -7.88 4.66
N LEU A 16 -6.15 -6.79 3.89
CA LEU A 16 -7.39 -6.38 3.21
C LEU A 16 -7.88 -7.44 2.22
N ILE A 17 -6.97 -8.07 1.46
CA ILE A 17 -7.32 -9.16 0.55
C ILE A 17 -7.85 -10.36 1.34
N VAL A 18 -7.15 -10.78 2.40
CA VAL A 18 -7.57 -11.91 3.25
C VAL A 18 -8.92 -11.63 3.92
N TYR A 19 -9.12 -10.43 4.46
CA TYR A 19 -10.38 -10.02 5.07
C TYR A 19 -11.52 -9.97 4.04
N GLY A 20 -11.24 -9.48 2.84
CA GLY A 20 -12.18 -9.50 1.71
C GLY A 20 -12.61 -10.92 1.35
N PHE A 21 -11.68 -11.87 1.29
CA PHE A 21 -11.99 -13.29 1.04
C PHE A 21 -12.76 -13.97 2.17
N ARG A 22 -12.64 -13.49 3.42
CA ARG A 22 -13.42 -13.98 4.57
C ARG A 22 -14.88 -13.50 4.55
N GLN A 23 -15.22 -12.44 3.81
CA GLN A 23 -16.60 -12.00 3.65
C GLN A 23 -17.35 -12.88 2.63
N LYS A 24 -18.07 -13.88 3.15
CA LYS A 24 -18.91 -14.79 2.35
C LYS A 24 -20.28 -14.22 2.01
N ASP A 25 -20.86 -13.39 2.89
CA ASP A 25 -22.22 -12.84 2.72
C ASP A 25 -22.31 -11.61 1.81
N ARG A 26 -21.20 -10.92 1.55
CA ARG A 26 -21.21 -9.65 0.79
C ARG A 26 -20.21 -9.70 -0.37
N ALA A 27 -20.66 -10.29 -1.48
CA ALA A 27 -19.86 -10.42 -2.69
C ALA A 27 -19.29 -9.08 -3.20
N ALA A 28 -20.09 -8.01 -3.17
CA ALA A 28 -19.62 -6.67 -3.57
C ALA A 28 -18.47 -6.16 -2.70
N VAL A 29 -18.58 -6.35 -1.38
CA VAL A 29 -17.56 -5.89 -0.42
C VAL A 29 -16.27 -6.70 -0.58
N LYS A 30 -16.36 -8.01 -0.82
CA LYS A 30 -15.22 -8.88 -1.15
C LYS A 30 -14.44 -8.35 -2.36
N TRP A 31 -15.12 -8.02 -3.45
CA TRP A 31 -14.47 -7.51 -4.66
C TRP A 31 -13.83 -6.14 -4.46
N ILE A 32 -14.50 -5.23 -3.72
CA ILE A 32 -13.96 -3.91 -3.40
C ILE A 32 -12.69 -4.03 -2.54
N LEU A 33 -12.73 -4.86 -1.49
CA LEU A 33 -11.57 -5.08 -0.62
C LEU A 33 -10.39 -5.72 -1.36
N ALA A 34 -10.67 -6.70 -2.22
CA ALA A 34 -9.64 -7.31 -3.05
C ALA A 34 -9.02 -6.30 -4.02
N ALA A 35 -9.83 -5.44 -4.65
CA ALA A 35 -9.35 -4.39 -5.55
C ALA A 35 -8.49 -3.35 -4.81
N ILE A 36 -8.93 -2.87 -3.64
CA ILE A 36 -8.18 -1.93 -2.81
C ILE A 36 -6.85 -2.55 -2.36
N GLY A 37 -6.87 -3.79 -1.88
CA GLY A 37 -5.66 -4.49 -1.46
C GLY A 37 -4.68 -4.72 -2.61
N LEU A 38 -5.17 -5.05 -3.81
CA LEU A 38 -4.34 -5.16 -5.01
C LEU A 38 -3.66 -3.83 -5.37
N VAL A 39 -4.42 -2.73 -5.34
CA VAL A 39 -3.88 -1.38 -5.61
C VAL A 39 -2.79 -1.01 -4.59
N LEU A 40 -3.00 -1.33 -3.31
CA LEU A 40 -2.00 -1.07 -2.26
C LEU A 40 -0.72 -1.89 -2.46
N ILE A 41 -0.83 -3.15 -2.90
CA ILE A 41 0.34 -3.98 -3.21
C ILE A 41 1.11 -3.43 -4.42
N LEU A 42 0.41 -3.07 -5.49
CA LEU A 42 1.02 -2.47 -6.68
C LEU A 42 1.71 -1.15 -6.35
N PHE A 43 1.07 -0.32 -5.51
CA PHE A 43 1.66 0.92 -5.03
C PHE A 43 2.90 0.66 -4.18
N ALA A 44 2.86 -0.32 -3.26
CA ALA A 44 4.02 -0.70 -2.46
C ALA A 44 5.19 -1.17 -3.34
N ILE A 45 4.93 -2.01 -4.35
CA ILE A 45 5.96 -2.46 -5.31
C ILE A 45 6.56 -1.27 -6.05
N TRP A 46 5.73 -0.34 -6.53
CA TRP A 46 6.19 0.85 -7.23
C TRP A 46 7.05 1.75 -6.34
N VAL A 47 6.62 1.97 -5.10
CA VAL A 47 7.40 2.73 -4.09
C VAL A 47 8.70 2.03 -3.72
N ALA A 48 8.75 0.70 -3.77
CA ALA A 48 9.97 -0.08 -3.52
C ALA A 48 11.04 0.11 -4.60
N THR A 49 10.66 0.61 -5.79
CA THR A 49 11.62 0.85 -6.88
C THR A 49 12.50 2.07 -6.60
N PRO A 50 13.70 2.17 -7.21
CA PRO A 50 14.59 3.32 -7.06
C PRO A 50 13.88 4.65 -7.42
N GLN A 51 13.09 4.63 -8.49
CA GLN A 51 12.30 5.75 -8.98
C GLN A 51 11.23 6.20 -7.96
N GLY A 52 10.55 5.24 -7.32
CA GLY A 52 9.58 5.53 -6.26
C GLY A 52 10.23 6.07 -4.98
N THR A 53 11.43 5.57 -4.65
CA THR A 53 12.17 5.99 -3.46
C THR A 53 12.68 7.43 -3.60
N GLU A 54 13.16 7.81 -4.80
CA GLU A 54 13.54 9.19 -5.13
C GLU A 54 12.35 10.15 -4.98
N LEU A 55 11.18 9.80 -5.50
CA LEU A 55 9.97 10.63 -5.41
C LEU A 55 9.55 10.92 -3.95
N ILE A 56 9.60 9.90 -3.08
CA ILE A 56 9.28 10.05 -1.65
C ILE A 56 10.35 10.88 -0.92
N SER A 57 11.62 10.77 -1.34
CA SER A 57 12.69 11.59 -0.77
C SER A 57 12.52 13.07 -1.09
N HIS A 58 12.04 13.41 -2.30
CA HIS A 58 11.70 14.79 -2.67
C HIS A 58 10.48 15.34 -1.90
N LEU A 59 9.47 14.51 -1.63
CA LEU A 59 8.34 14.89 -0.76
C LEU A 59 8.78 15.13 0.70
N ASN A 60 9.73 14.32 1.21
CA ASN A 60 10.30 14.53 2.54
C ASN A 60 11.26 15.74 2.62
N TRP A 61 11.78 16.24 1.50
CA TRP A 61 12.58 17.47 1.46
C TRP A 61 11.76 18.74 1.75
N PHE A 62 10.43 18.69 1.59
CA PHE A 62 9.51 19.75 2.03
C PHE A 62 9.21 19.72 3.53
N LYS A 63 10.03 19.04 4.34
CA LYS A 63 10.03 19.21 5.79
C LYS A 63 10.75 20.53 6.09
N PRO A 64 10.07 21.58 6.60
CA PRO A 64 10.74 22.81 6.95
C PRO A 64 11.86 22.47 7.96
N LYS A 65 13.08 22.89 7.63
CA LYS A 65 14.20 22.92 8.57
C LYS A 65 13.80 23.87 9.70
N ASN A 66 13.35 23.31 10.82
CA ASN A 66 13.44 24.00 12.10
C ASN A 66 14.89 23.98 12.57
#